data_AF-A0A919IDV3-F1
#
_entry.id   AF-A0A919IDV3-F1
#
_cell.length_a   1.000
_cell.length_b   1.000
_cell.length_c   1.000
_cell.angle_alpha   90.00
_cell.angle_beta   90.00
_cell.angle_gamma   90.00
#
_symmetry.space_group_name_H-M   'P 1'
#
loop_
_entity.id
_entity.type
_entity.pdbx_description
1 polymer ?
#
loop_
_entity_poly.entity_id
_entity_poly.type
_entity_poly.pdbx_seq_one_letter_code
_entity_poly.pdbx_strand_id
1 'polypeptide(L)'
;MKLNTTAPLLPLSSETDLCLYLLREELKNWKFFNHLRLAGLDGTSYQTDLSTAILLLAGFSDDNHDIHNFYYHLMEKLGNQMQSAEEAVKYALIAYGEIMNRREK
;
A
#
# COMPACT_ATOMS: atom_id res chain seq x y z
N MET A 1 -19.61 -23.82 -4.95
CA MET A 1 -19.44 -23.53 -3.51
C MET A 1 -19.90 -22.09 -3.30
N LYS A 2 -21.07 -21.88 -2.68
CA LYS A 2 -21.66 -20.54 -2.52
C LYS A 2 -21.13 -19.94 -1.21
N LEU A 3 -20.42 -18.81 -1.32
CA LEU A 3 -20.04 -18.02 -0.14
C LEU A 3 -21.28 -17.25 0.31
N ASN A 4 -21.93 -17.74 1.38
CA ASN A 4 -22.97 -16.99 2.07
C ASN A 4 -22.28 -15.97 2.98
N THR A 5 -22.14 -14.74 2.51
CA THR A 5 -21.65 -13.62 3.34
C THR A 5 -22.85 -12.77 3.75
N THR A 6 -23.44 -13.09 4.91
CA THR A 6 -24.52 -12.32 5.55
C THR A 6 -23.99 -11.32 6.58
N ALA A 7 -22.71 -10.94 6.50
CA ALA A 7 -22.20 -9.80 7.26
C ALA A 7 -22.60 -8.53 6.51
N PRO A 8 -23.28 -7.55 7.15
CA PRO A 8 -23.46 -6.25 6.53
C PRO A 8 -22.07 -5.68 6.26
N LEU A 9 -21.78 -5.39 4.99
CA LEU A 9 -20.60 -4.63 4.60
C LEU A 9 -20.75 -3.25 5.24
N LEU A 10 -20.19 -3.08 6.44
CA LEU A 10 -20.13 -1.78 7.07
C LEU A 10 -19.40 -0.84 6.10
N PRO A 11 -19.97 0.32 5.76
CA PRO A 11 -19.28 1.28 4.93
C PRO A 11 -17.97 1.65 5.63
N LEU A 12 -16.88 1.63 4.87
CA LEU A 12 -15.57 2.06 5.37
C LEU A 12 -15.66 3.55 5.74
N SER A 13 -14.83 3.98 6.71
CA SER A 13 -14.69 5.41 6.94
C SER A 13 -14.06 6.06 5.70
N SER A 14 -14.37 7.35 5.44
CA SER A 14 -13.79 8.09 4.32
C SER A 14 -12.26 8.10 4.35
N GLU A 15 -11.67 8.09 5.55
CA GLU A 15 -10.21 8.00 5.75
C GLU A 15 -9.67 6.62 5.39
N THR A 16 -10.38 5.54 5.75
CA THR A 16 -9.98 4.17 5.39
C THR A 16 -10.06 3.96 3.88
N ASP A 17 -11.14 4.44 3.25
CA ASP A 17 -11.30 4.37 1.79
C ASP A 17 -10.19 5.14 1.06
N LEU A 18 -9.88 6.35 1.53
CA LEU A 18 -8.80 7.15 0.97
C LEU A 18 -7.44 6.47 1.17
N CYS A 19 -7.18 5.92 2.35
CA CYS A 19 -5.94 5.20 2.65
C CYS A 19 -5.75 3.98 1.73
N LEU A 20 -6.80 3.17 1.53
CA LEU A 20 -6.79 2.03 0.62
C LEU A 20 -6.60 2.46 -0.84
N TYR A 21 -7.22 3.56 -1.26
CA TYR A 21 -7.01 4.13 -2.58
C TYR A 21 -5.54 4.53 -2.79
N LEU A 22 -4.96 5.26 -1.85
CA LEU A 22 -3.57 5.71 -1.94
C LEU A 22 -2.58 4.54 -1.92
N LEU A 23 -2.77 3.55 -1.05
CA LEU A 23 -2.00 2.30 -1.02
C LEU A 23 -2.03 1.58 -2.37
N ARG A 24 -3.20 1.51 -3.01
CA ARG A 24 -3.35 0.90 -4.32
C ARG A 24 -2.54 1.64 -5.39
N GLU A 25 -2.60 2.96 -5.42
CA GLU A 25 -1.85 3.76 -6.40
C GLU A 25 -0.35 3.70 -6.13
N GLU A 26 0.08 3.66 -4.87
CA GLU A 26 1.49 3.48 -4.53
C GLU A 26 2.04 2.11 -4.95
N LEU A 27 1.29 1.02 -4.75
CA LEU A 27 1.69 -0.31 -5.21
C LEU A 27 1.83 -0.40 -6.74
N LYS A 28 0.94 0.27 -7.49
CA LYS A 28 1.08 0.40 -8.95
C LYS A 28 2.33 1.18 -9.31
N ASN A 29 2.62 2.26 -8.58
CA ASN A 29 3.82 3.06 -8.76
C ASN A 29 5.09 2.20 -8.58
N TRP A 30 5.16 1.45 -7.48
CA TRP A 30 6.24 0.50 -7.22
C TRP A 30 6.43 -0.52 -8.34
N LYS A 31 5.35 -1.16 -8.81
CA LYS A 31 5.41 -2.14 -9.90
C LYS A 31 5.90 -1.52 -11.20
N PHE A 32 5.40 -0.32 -11.54
CA PHE A 32 5.81 0.41 -12.73
C PHE A 32 7.32 0.73 -12.69
N PHE A 33 7.81 1.30 -11.60
CA PHE A 33 9.23 1.62 -11.45
C PHE A 33 10.12 0.37 -11.38
N ASN A 34 9.63 -0.74 -10.81
CA ASN A 34 10.33 -2.01 -10.86
C ASN A 34 10.46 -2.53 -12.30
N HIS A 35 9.42 -2.41 -13.13
CA HIS A 35 9.51 -2.77 -14.55
C HIS A 35 10.47 -1.86 -15.32
N LEU A 36 10.46 -0.55 -15.07
CA LEU A 36 11.43 0.37 -15.66
C LEU A 36 12.86 -0.04 -15.31
N ARG A 37 13.12 -0.36 -14.04
CA ARG A 37 14.43 -0.83 -13.57
C ARG A 37 14.87 -2.12 -14.26
N LEU A 38 13.97 -3.10 -14.38
CA LEU A 38 14.24 -4.36 -15.09
C LEU A 38 14.52 -4.14 -16.59
N ALA A 39 13.94 -3.10 -17.19
CA ALA A 39 14.19 -2.70 -18.57
C ALA A 39 15.47 -1.86 -18.75
N GLY A 40 16.22 -1.56 -17.68
CA GLY A 40 17.41 -0.70 -17.72
C GLY A 40 17.09 0.81 -17.84
N LEU A 41 15.86 1.20 -17.50
CA LEU A 41 15.37 2.59 -17.48
C LEU A 41 15.32 3.13 -16.04
N ASP A 42 16.40 2.93 -15.28
CA ASP A 42 16.50 3.26 -13.86
C ASP A 42 16.97 4.70 -13.56
N GLY A 43 17.29 5.47 -14.60
CA GLY A 43 17.75 6.87 -14.47
C GLY A 43 16.68 7.89 -14.07
N THR A 44 15.47 7.46 -13.67
CA THR A 44 14.36 8.36 -13.31
C THR A 44 14.21 8.47 -11.79
N SER A 45 14.41 9.68 -11.25
CA SER A 45 14.41 9.98 -9.81
C SER A 45 13.05 10.45 -9.27
N TYR A 46 11.98 10.34 -10.05
CA TYR A 46 10.66 10.92 -9.74
C TYR A 46 9.63 9.84 -9.42
N GLN A 47 9.89 9.01 -8.43
CA GLN A 47 8.85 8.16 -7.86
C GLN A 47 8.01 9.00 -6.91
N THR A 48 6.72 9.15 -7.19
CA THR A 48 5.79 9.79 -6.23
C THR A 48 5.79 9.00 -4.91
N ASP A 49 6.17 9.69 -3.84
CA ASP A 49 6.11 9.17 -2.47
C ASP A 49 4.76 9.55 -1.84
N LEU A 50 3.96 8.55 -1.48
CA LEU A 50 2.67 8.74 -0.81
C LEU A 50 2.72 8.29 0.66
N SER A 51 3.90 7.87 1.15
CA SER A 51 4.07 7.22 2.45
C SER A 51 3.58 8.09 3.60
N THR A 52 3.99 9.36 3.70
CA THR A 52 3.55 10.28 4.76
C THR A 52 2.03 10.41 4.80
N ALA A 53 1.36 10.61 3.65
CA ALA A 53 -0.09 10.77 3.61
C ALA A 53 -0.82 9.50 4.09
N ILE A 54 -0.35 8.33 3.64
CA ILE A 54 -0.91 7.03 4.02
C ILE A 54 -0.70 6.74 5.51
N LEU A 55 0.50 7.00 6.03
CA LEU A 55 0.83 6.79 7.43
C LEU A 55 0.04 7.73 8.36
N LEU A 56 -0.13 9.01 7.99
CA LEU A 56 -0.99 9.95 8.71
C LEU A 56 -2.45 9.48 8.71
N LEU A 57 -2.99 9.05 7.56
CA LEU A 57 -4.36 8.50 7.48
C LEU A 57 -4.52 7.20 8.27
N ALA A 58 -3.46 6.41 8.41
CA ALA A 58 -3.44 5.23 9.25
C ALA A 58 -3.28 5.56 10.76
N GLY A 59 -3.05 6.84 11.11
CA GLY A 59 -2.96 7.32 12.49
C GLY A 59 -1.56 7.31 13.09
N PHE A 60 -0.51 7.26 12.27
CA PHE A 60 0.88 7.43 12.72
C PHE A 60 1.30 8.90 12.71
N SER A 61 2.27 9.27 13.53
CA SER A 61 2.93 10.58 13.50
C SER A 61 4.10 10.58 12.51
N ASP A 62 4.36 11.75 11.90
CA ASP A 62 5.36 11.97 10.84
C ASP A 62 6.83 11.87 11.33
N ASP A 63 7.06 11.80 12.63
CA ASP A 63 8.39 11.76 13.25
C ASP A 63 8.98 10.35 13.41
N ASN A 64 8.18 9.31 13.17
CA ASN A 64 8.57 7.93 13.45
C ASN A 64 9.38 7.31 12.28
N HIS A 65 10.70 7.50 12.28
CA HIS A 65 11.56 6.95 11.22
C HIS A 65 11.44 5.42 11.05
N ASP A 66 11.16 4.69 12.13
CA ASP A 66 11.00 3.23 12.08
C ASP A 66 9.75 2.82 11.30
N ILE A 67 8.66 3.61 11.36
CA ILE A 67 7.45 3.30 10.58
C ILE A 67 7.65 3.53 9.10
N HIS A 68 8.39 4.57 8.71
CA HIS A 68 8.73 4.82 7.31
C HIS A 68 9.60 3.71 6.73
N ASN A 69 10.60 3.23 7.48
CA ASN A 69 11.43 2.09 7.06
C ASN A 69 10.60 0.81 6.91
N PHE A 70 9.73 0.51 7.89
CA PHE A 70 8.80 -0.61 7.80
C PHE A 70 7.91 -0.51 6.57
N TYR A 71 7.32 0.67 6.35
CA TYR A 71 6.42 0.94 5.23
C TYR A 71 7.11 0.74 3.88
N TYR A 72 8.32 1.29 3.73
CA TYR A 72 9.13 1.14 2.52
C TYR A 72 9.36 -0.34 2.18
N HIS A 73 9.83 -1.13 3.15
CA HIS A 73 10.09 -2.55 2.94
C HIS A 73 8.81 -3.35 2.67
N LEU A 74 7.69 -2.96 3.30
CA LEU A 74 6.39 -3.55 3.03
C LEU A 74 5.96 -3.30 1.57
N MET A 75 6.03 -2.05 1.10
CA MET A 75 5.66 -1.70 -0.27
C MET A 75 6.57 -2.37 -1.29
N GLU A 76 7.88 -2.39 -1.06
CA GLU A 76 8.84 -3.08 -1.93
C GLU A 76 8.52 -4.57 -2.04
N LYS A 77 8.29 -5.24 -0.90
CA LYS A 77 7.94 -6.67 -0.86
C LYS A 77 6.66 -6.96 -1.63
N LEU A 78 5.59 -6.22 -1.34
CA LEU A 78 4.28 -6.46 -1.97
C LEU A 78 4.29 -6.09 -3.45
N GLY A 79 4.95 -5.00 -3.83
CA GLY A 79 5.13 -4.58 -5.22
C GLY A 79 5.90 -5.59 -6.07
N ASN A 80 6.87 -6.30 -5.48
CA ASN A 80 7.60 -7.38 -6.13
C ASN A 80 6.79 -8.68 -6.26
N GLN A 81 5.91 -8.98 -5.30
CA GLN A 81 5.03 -10.16 -5.34
C GLN A 81 3.90 -9.99 -6.36
N MET A 82 3.47 -8.74 -6.58
CA MET A 82 2.41 -8.39 -7.51
C MET A 82 2.83 -8.73 -8.95
N GLN A 83 2.00 -9.53 -9.64
CA GLN A 83 2.27 -9.93 -11.02
C GLN A 83 1.76 -8.88 -12.02
N SER A 84 0.62 -8.25 -11.72
CA SER A 84 -0.01 -7.26 -12.59
C SER A 84 -0.69 -6.14 -11.80
N ALA A 85 -1.01 -5.03 -12.47
CA ALA A 85 -1.61 -3.87 -11.82
C ALA A 85 -3.05 -4.13 -11.30
N GLU A 86 -3.76 -5.12 -11.86
CA GLU A 86 -5.09 -5.52 -11.40
C GLU A 86 -5.07 -6.11 -9.98
N GLU A 87 -3.96 -6.70 -9.56
CA GLU A 87 -3.80 -7.25 -8.21
C GLU A 87 -3.61 -6.17 -7.13
N ALA A 88 -3.40 -4.90 -7.53
CA ALA A 88 -3.10 -3.81 -6.59
C ALA A 88 -4.18 -3.62 -5.51
N VAL A 89 -5.46 -3.90 -5.83
CA VAL A 89 -6.55 -3.80 -4.84
C VAL A 89 -6.38 -4.85 -3.73
N LYS A 90 -6.03 -6.09 -4.10
CA LYS A 90 -5.78 -7.17 -3.14
C LYS A 90 -4.58 -6.84 -2.26
N TYR A 91 -3.49 -6.38 -2.86
CA TYR A 91 -2.28 -6.05 -2.11
C TYR A 91 -2.43 -4.79 -1.25
N ALA A 92 -3.27 -3.82 -1.64
CA ALA A 92 -3.60 -2.68 -0.81
C ALA A 92 -4.33 -3.09 0.48
N LEU A 93 -5.25 -4.06 0.41
CA LEU A 93 -5.91 -4.62 1.59
C LEU A 93 -4.91 -5.34 2.51
N ILE A 94 -3.98 -6.10 1.94
CA ILE A 94 -2.91 -6.76 2.71
C ILE A 94 -2.01 -5.73 3.39
N ALA A 95 -1.57 -4.71 2.64
CA ALA A 95 -0.75 -3.62 3.15
C ALA A 95 -1.44 -2.92 4.32
N TYR A 96 -2.72 -2.56 4.15
CA TYR A 96 -3.50 -1.92 5.21
C TYR A 96 -3.57 -2.78 6.47
N GLY A 97 -3.81 -4.09 6.33
CA GLY A 97 -3.80 -5.02 7.46
C GLY A 97 -2.46 -5.04 8.21
N GLU A 98 -1.34 -5.09 7.49
CA GLU A 98 0.01 -5.08 8.09
C GLU A 98 0.32 -3.74 8.79
N ILE A 99 -0.08 -2.62 8.20
CA ILE A 99 0.07 -1.28 8.78
C ILE A 99 -0.72 -1.17 10.09
N MET A 100 -1.97 -1.64 10.09
CA MET A 100 -2.84 -1.60 11.28
C MET A 100 -2.31 -2.54 12.38
N ASN A 101 -1.84 -3.73 12.04
CA ASN A 101 -1.19 -4.64 12.99
C ASN A 101 0.09 -4.04 13.62
N ARG A 102 0.80 -3.19 12.88
CA ARG A 102 1.97 -2.48 13.39
C ARG A 102 1.59 -1.35 14.35
N ARG A 103 0.43 -0.73 14.16
CA ARG A 103 -0.09 0.34 15.02
C ARG A 103 -0.51 -0.17 16.40
N GLU A 104 -1.00 -1.40 16.46
CA GLU A 104 -1.43 -2.04 17.71
C GLU A 104 -0.27 -2.58 18.57
N LYS A 105 0.97 -2.52 18.07
CA LYS A 105 2.20 -2.96 18.76
C LYS A 105 3.00 -1.78 19.28
#